data_AF-A0A7L1HH10-F1
#
_entry.id   AF-A0A7L1HH10-F1
#
_cell.length_a   1.000
_cell.length_b   1.000
_cell.length_c   1.000
_cell.angle_alpha   90.00
_cell.angle_beta   90.00
_cell.angle_gamma   90.00
#
_symmetry.space_group_name_H-M   'P 1'
#
loop_
_entity.id
_entity.type
_entity.pdbx_description
1 polymer ?
#
loop_
_entity_poly.entity_id
_entity_poly.type
_entity_poly.pdbx_seq_one_letter_code
_entity_poly.pdbx_strand_id
1 'polypeptide(L)'
;TTKFTSASDIPVGFVEKNVKLRGRLHHITEKGLEVEHIPISVPFITSLQRKWQSKGLLLVRLAGVELAPSGMAWLQQELKPKQIIWFQLLGREDLALECLVLVNKGRFLSVCLNEEILRQGFGRTARIEGLHHDSRLYWKLHKRLLRAELKALKKSKGIWREESYSERIKDRISSNKFVQTLKQFVDWLRGSVDR
;
A
#
# COMPACT_ATOMS: atom_id res chain seq x y z
N THR A 1 -6.69 -28.78 -2.61
CA THR A 1 -6.03 -27.92 -1.60
C THR A 1 -7.05 -27.44 -0.59
N THR A 2 -6.66 -27.42 0.69
CA THR A 2 -7.46 -26.87 1.80
C THR A 2 -7.60 -25.35 1.67
N LYS A 3 -8.71 -24.79 2.16
CA LYS A 3 -8.92 -23.34 2.20
C LYS A 3 -8.35 -22.81 3.51
N PHE A 4 -7.52 -21.78 3.41
CA PHE A 4 -7.03 -21.06 4.56
C PHE A 4 -8.11 -20.11 5.08
N THR A 5 -8.36 -20.17 6.38
CA THR A 5 -9.39 -19.37 7.05
C THR A 5 -8.79 -18.29 7.95
N SER A 6 -7.57 -18.51 8.41
CA SER A 6 -6.72 -17.59 9.16
C SER A 6 -5.32 -17.53 8.54
N ALA A 7 -4.61 -16.43 8.77
CA ALA A 7 -3.19 -16.33 8.47
C ALA A 7 -2.36 -17.45 9.13
N SER A 8 -2.86 -17.95 10.27
CA SER A 8 -2.23 -19.06 11.01
C SER A 8 -2.29 -20.41 10.33
N ASP A 9 -3.29 -20.61 9.47
CA ASP A 9 -3.48 -21.88 8.77
C ASP A 9 -2.52 -22.03 7.58
N ILE A 10 -1.86 -20.94 7.18
CA ILE A 10 -0.95 -20.93 6.04
C ILE A 10 0.40 -21.52 6.47
N PRO A 11 0.87 -22.60 5.82
CA PRO A 11 2.16 -23.19 6.14
C PRO A 11 3.30 -22.19 5.89
N VAL A 12 4.29 -22.18 6.79
CA VAL A 12 5.45 -21.28 6.69
C VAL A 12 6.18 -21.43 5.34
N GLY A 13 6.29 -22.66 4.82
CA GLY A 13 6.89 -22.92 3.51
C GLY A 13 6.18 -22.24 2.33
N PHE A 14 4.90 -21.82 2.46
CA PHE A 14 4.22 -21.04 1.42
C PHE A 14 4.67 -19.57 1.43
N VAL A 15 4.96 -19.04 2.62
CA VAL A 15 5.49 -17.68 2.81
C VAL A 15 6.93 -17.64 2.30
N GLU A 16 7.77 -18.59 2.71
CA GLU A 16 9.17 -18.69 2.27
C GLU A 16 9.31 -18.81 0.75
N LYS A 17 8.44 -19.62 0.12
CA LYS A 17 8.41 -19.82 -1.33
C LYS A 17 7.72 -18.68 -2.10
N ASN A 18 7.22 -17.67 -1.41
CA ASN A 18 6.50 -16.54 -1.98
C ASN A 18 5.35 -16.96 -2.90
N VAL A 19 4.52 -17.91 -2.44
CA VAL A 19 3.45 -18.50 -3.25
C VAL A 19 2.37 -17.45 -3.54
N LYS A 20 1.89 -17.47 -4.79
CA LYS A 20 0.72 -16.67 -5.20
C LYS A 20 -0.54 -17.43 -4.89
N LEU A 21 -1.38 -16.84 -4.06
CA LEU A 21 -2.70 -17.33 -3.74
C LEU A 21 -3.77 -16.49 -4.43
N ARG A 22 -4.92 -17.11 -4.66
CA ARG A 22 -6.09 -16.46 -5.24
C ARG A 22 -7.10 -16.20 -4.14
N GLY A 23 -7.70 -15.02 -4.14
CA GLY A 23 -8.74 -14.68 -3.18
C GLY A 23 -9.82 -13.78 -3.73
N ARG A 24 -10.93 -13.72 -3.02
CA ARG A 24 -12.03 -12.79 -3.26
C ARG A 24 -11.99 -11.71 -2.20
N LEU A 25 -11.92 -10.45 -2.64
CA LEU A 25 -12.01 -9.31 -1.76
C LEU A 25 -13.43 -9.19 -1.19
N HIS A 26 -13.54 -9.03 0.13
CA HIS A 26 -14.82 -8.75 0.81
C HIS A 26 -14.87 -7.31 1.28
N HIS A 27 -13.97 -6.92 2.18
CA HIS A 27 -13.94 -5.58 2.77
C HIS A 27 -12.56 -4.95 2.66
N ILE A 28 -12.55 -3.62 2.69
CA ILE A 28 -11.35 -2.80 2.75
C ILE A 28 -11.40 -2.10 4.10
N THR A 29 -10.49 -2.48 5.00
CA THR A 29 -10.38 -1.92 6.35
C THR A 29 -9.14 -1.02 6.43
N GLU A 30 -9.07 -0.16 7.45
CA GLU A 30 -7.90 0.68 7.70
C GLU A 30 -6.62 -0.14 7.90
N LYS A 31 -6.75 -1.35 8.45
CA LYS A 31 -5.63 -2.27 8.68
C LYS A 31 -5.19 -2.99 7.41
N GLY A 32 -6.05 -3.12 6.40
CA GLY A 32 -5.77 -3.84 5.16
C GLY A 32 -7.00 -4.41 4.45
N LEU A 33 -6.76 -5.32 3.51
CA LEU A 33 -7.78 -5.96 2.70
C LEU A 33 -8.25 -7.26 3.35
N GLU A 34 -9.55 -7.41 3.55
CA GLU A 34 -10.14 -8.68 3.98
C GLU A 34 -10.45 -9.54 2.76
N VAL A 35 -9.78 -10.68 2.66
CA VAL A 35 -9.78 -11.52 1.47
C VAL A 35 -10.15 -12.94 1.86
N GLU A 36 -11.18 -13.48 1.22
CA GLU A 36 -11.50 -14.90 1.32
C GLU A 36 -10.60 -15.69 0.35
N HIS A 37 -9.83 -16.63 0.85
CA HIS A 37 -9.03 -17.50 0.00
C HIS A 37 -9.91 -18.40 -0.88
N ILE A 38 -9.63 -18.44 -2.18
CA ILE A 38 -10.26 -19.35 -3.14
C ILE A 38 -9.22 -20.40 -3.52
N PRO A 39 -9.37 -21.66 -3.09
CA PRO A 39 -8.46 -22.72 -3.50
C PRO A 39 -8.51 -22.88 -5.03
N ILE A 40 -7.34 -23.03 -5.65
CA ILE A 40 -7.22 -23.35 -7.08
C ILE A 40 -7.66 -24.81 -7.24
N SER A 41 -8.93 -25.05 -7.56
CA SER A 41 -9.53 -26.38 -7.66
C SER A 41 -9.75 -26.80 -9.12
N VAL A 42 -9.47 -28.07 -9.40
CA VAL A 42 -9.92 -28.79 -10.61
C VAL A 42 -11.45 -28.93 -10.64
N PRO A 43 -12.08 -28.88 -11.83
CA PRO A 43 -13.52 -28.60 -11.98
C PRO A 43 -14.49 -29.60 -11.34
N PHE A 44 -14.10 -30.84 -11.09
CA PHE A 44 -15.05 -31.93 -10.78
C PHE A 44 -15.46 -32.10 -9.30
N ILE A 45 -14.77 -31.50 -8.32
CA ILE A 45 -15.01 -31.80 -6.87
C ILE A 45 -15.58 -30.57 -6.09
N THR A 46 -16.00 -29.51 -6.79
CA THR A 46 -16.09 -28.16 -6.19
C THR A 46 -17.45 -27.74 -5.62
N SER A 47 -18.54 -28.45 -5.89
CA SER A 47 -19.90 -28.01 -5.53
C SER A 47 -20.24 -28.27 -4.06
N LEU A 48 -19.87 -29.44 -3.54
CA LEU A 48 -20.20 -29.85 -2.17
C LEU A 48 -19.27 -29.20 -1.14
N GLN A 49 -17.97 -29.08 -1.48
CA GLN A 49 -16.97 -28.45 -0.61
C GLN A 49 -17.31 -26.98 -0.34
N ARG A 50 -17.79 -26.22 -1.33
CA ARG A 50 -18.15 -24.79 -1.17
C ARG A 50 -19.26 -24.53 -0.13
N LYS A 51 -20.18 -25.47 0.10
CA LYS A 51 -21.28 -25.31 1.08
C LYS A 51 -20.83 -25.50 2.53
N TRP A 52 -19.76 -26.26 2.76
CA TRP A 52 -19.29 -26.65 4.09
C TRP A 52 -18.06 -25.86 4.56
N GLN A 53 -17.48 -25.03 3.70
CA GLN A 53 -16.27 -24.29 4.03
C GLN A 53 -16.62 -23.01 4.80
N SER A 54 -16.04 -22.88 5.98
CA SER A 54 -16.16 -21.69 6.82
C SER A 54 -15.76 -20.41 6.07
N LYS A 55 -16.46 -19.32 6.39
CA LYS A 55 -16.24 -17.97 5.84
C LYS A 55 -15.05 -17.29 6.54
N GLY A 56 -13.90 -17.95 6.57
CA GLY A 56 -12.67 -17.32 7.08
C GLY A 56 -12.21 -16.20 6.14
N LEU A 57 -11.90 -15.05 6.71
CA LEU A 57 -11.35 -13.89 6.01
C LEU A 57 -9.88 -13.73 6.42
N LEU A 58 -9.00 -13.63 5.43
CA LEU A 58 -7.59 -13.36 5.63
C LEU A 58 -7.38 -11.85 5.59
N LEU A 59 -6.72 -11.29 6.60
CA LEU A 59 -6.30 -9.90 6.60
C LEU A 59 -5.00 -9.77 5.81
N VAL A 60 -5.07 -9.09 4.67
CA VAL A 60 -3.95 -8.89 3.75
C VAL A 60 -3.48 -7.43 3.81
N ARG A 61 -2.25 -7.23 4.28
CA ARG A 61 -1.55 -5.93 4.30
C ARG A 61 -0.74 -5.77 3.02
N LEU A 62 -0.72 -4.56 2.49
CA LEU A 62 0.11 -4.22 1.33
C LEU A 62 1.57 -4.09 1.79
N ALA A 63 2.39 -5.07 1.44
CA ALA A 63 3.80 -5.07 1.80
C ALA A 63 4.55 -3.85 1.21
N GLY A 64 5.37 -3.21 2.04
CA GLY A 64 6.27 -2.11 1.66
C GLY A 64 5.54 -0.81 1.28
N VAL A 65 4.27 -0.66 1.66
CA VAL A 65 3.47 0.55 1.38
C VAL A 65 2.79 1.00 2.67
N GLU A 66 3.06 2.24 3.05
CA GLU A 66 2.29 2.94 4.07
C GLU A 66 1.20 3.77 3.36
N LEU A 67 -0.06 3.43 3.63
CA LEU A 67 -1.21 4.10 3.00
C LEU A 67 -1.48 5.45 3.65
N ALA A 68 -1.62 6.48 2.82
CA ALA A 68 -2.16 7.76 3.26
C ALA A 68 -3.70 7.65 3.41
N PRO A 69 -4.34 8.51 4.22
CA PRO A 69 -5.81 8.54 4.34
C PRO A 69 -6.52 8.71 2.98
N SER A 70 -5.97 9.53 2.09
CA SER A 70 -6.47 9.71 0.71
C SER A 70 -6.34 8.44 -0.14
N GLY A 71 -5.35 7.60 0.16
CA GLY A 71 -5.14 6.31 -0.52
C GLY A 71 -6.20 5.27 -0.21
N MET A 72 -6.81 5.32 0.98
CA MET A 72 -7.91 4.42 1.34
C MET A 72 -9.15 4.66 0.47
N ALA A 73 -9.52 5.92 0.26
CA ALA A 73 -10.63 6.29 -0.61
C ALA A 73 -10.37 5.85 -2.06
N TRP A 74 -9.14 6.05 -2.55
CA TRP A 74 -8.75 5.57 -3.88
C TRP A 74 -8.83 4.04 -3.99
N LEU A 75 -8.39 3.32 -2.97
CA LEU A 75 -8.41 1.85 -2.93
C LEU A 75 -9.84 1.30 -3.02
N GLN A 76 -10.79 1.95 -2.34
CA GLN A 76 -12.22 1.62 -2.40
C GLN A 76 -12.84 1.91 -3.77
N GLN A 77 -12.38 2.93 -4.49
CA GLN A 77 -12.83 3.23 -5.85
C GLN A 77 -12.25 2.25 -6.87
N GLU A 78 -10.99 1.84 -6.71
CA GLU A 78 -10.29 0.98 -7.65
C GLU A 78 -10.71 -0.49 -7.51
N LEU A 79 -10.90 -0.96 -6.29
CA LEU A 79 -11.25 -2.36 -6.02
C LEU A 79 -12.77 -2.53 -5.98
N LYS A 80 -13.29 -3.38 -6.87
CA LYS A 80 -14.71 -3.73 -6.82
C LYS A 80 -14.98 -4.72 -5.68
N PRO A 81 -16.11 -4.59 -4.96
CA PRO A 81 -16.48 -5.59 -3.97
C PRO A 81 -16.63 -6.96 -4.64
N LYS A 82 -16.17 -8.02 -3.98
CA LYS A 82 -16.17 -9.41 -4.50
C LYS A 82 -15.26 -9.63 -5.72
N GLN A 83 -14.38 -8.69 -6.04
CA GLN A 83 -13.38 -8.88 -7.09
C GLN A 83 -12.39 -9.98 -6.72
N ILE A 84 -11.97 -10.73 -7.74
CA ILE A 84 -10.93 -11.74 -7.60
C ILE A 84 -9.57 -11.06 -7.72
N ILE A 85 -8.73 -11.28 -6.72
CA ILE A 85 -7.37 -10.77 -6.67
C ILE A 85 -6.39 -11.92 -6.48
N TRP A 86 -5.17 -11.70 -6.96
CA TRP A 86 -4.04 -12.57 -6.64
C TRP A 86 -3.21 -11.87 -5.58
N PHE A 87 -2.76 -12.59 -4.56
CA PHE A 87 -1.88 -12.04 -3.55
C PHE A 87 -0.69 -12.98 -3.36
N GLN A 88 0.50 -12.42 -3.48
CA GLN A 88 1.75 -13.12 -3.26
C GLN A 88 2.15 -12.94 -1.81
N LEU A 89 2.26 -14.05 -1.07
CA LEU A 89 2.70 -14.05 0.31
C LEU A 89 4.16 -13.60 0.35
N LEU A 90 4.48 -12.59 1.15
CA LEU A 90 5.86 -12.17 1.42
C LEU A 90 6.24 -12.43 2.87
N GLY A 91 5.31 -12.15 3.78
CA GLY A 91 5.49 -12.34 5.22
C GLY A 91 4.21 -12.66 5.93
N ARG A 92 4.37 -13.06 7.18
CA ARG A 92 3.27 -13.23 8.12
C ARG A 92 3.62 -12.53 9.42
N GLU A 93 2.68 -11.72 9.89
CA GLU A 93 2.76 -10.98 11.13
C GLU A 93 1.50 -11.31 11.93
N ASP A 94 1.62 -12.23 12.89
CA ASP A 94 0.54 -12.78 13.71
C ASP A 94 -0.70 -13.23 12.89
N LEU A 95 -1.69 -12.33 12.79
CA LEU A 95 -2.99 -12.51 12.14
C LEU A 95 -3.08 -11.83 10.76
N ALA A 96 -2.10 -11.01 10.40
CA ALA A 96 -2.03 -10.30 9.13
C ALA A 96 -0.98 -10.92 8.21
N LEU A 97 -1.27 -10.90 6.92
CA LEU A 97 -0.37 -11.37 5.87
C LEU A 97 0.19 -10.18 5.13
N GLU A 98 1.51 -10.04 5.11
CA GLU A 98 2.16 -9.07 4.24
C GLU A 98 2.25 -9.63 2.83
N CYS A 99 1.58 -8.98 1.88
CA CYS A 99 1.49 -9.48 0.52
C CYS A 99 1.72 -8.41 -0.55
N LEU A 100 2.14 -8.86 -1.74
CA LEU A 100 1.97 -8.11 -2.97
C LEU A 100 0.62 -8.45 -3.59
N VAL A 101 -0.22 -7.45 -3.76
CA VAL A 101 -1.56 -7.64 -4.34
C VAL A 101 -1.51 -7.33 -5.83
N LEU A 102 -1.99 -8.29 -6.62
CA LEU A 102 -2.04 -8.27 -8.07
C LEU A 102 -3.51 -8.28 -8.49
N VAL A 103 -3.94 -7.20 -9.13
CA VAL A 103 -5.32 -7.01 -9.58
C VAL A 103 -5.38 -7.01 -11.09
N ASN A 104 -6.42 -7.63 -11.64
CA ASN A 104 -6.63 -7.59 -13.08
C ASN A 104 -7.45 -6.35 -13.45
N LYS A 105 -6.83 -5.41 -14.21
CA LYS A 105 -7.47 -4.17 -14.68
C LYS A 105 -8.02 -4.30 -16.11
N GLY A 106 -8.16 -5.50 -16.67
CA GLY A 106 -8.72 -5.69 -18.01
C GLY A 106 -8.81 -7.15 -18.44
N ARG A 107 -8.86 -7.42 -19.75
CA ARG A 107 -8.88 -8.81 -20.25
C ARG A 107 -7.53 -9.52 -20.05
N PHE A 108 -6.40 -8.78 -20.02
CA PHE A 108 -5.05 -9.38 -19.97
C PHE A 108 -4.01 -8.61 -19.12
N LEU A 109 -4.36 -7.51 -18.45
CA LEU A 109 -3.40 -6.67 -17.72
C LEU A 109 -3.53 -6.86 -16.21
N SER A 110 -2.60 -7.61 -15.63
CA SER A 110 -2.42 -7.66 -14.17
C SER A 110 -1.52 -6.51 -13.72
N VAL A 111 -2.02 -5.68 -12.80
CA VAL A 111 -1.29 -4.56 -12.20
C VAL A 111 -0.97 -4.90 -10.74
N CYS A 112 0.25 -4.57 -10.31
CA CYS A 112 0.62 -4.64 -8.89
C CYS A 112 0.03 -3.42 -8.17
N LEU A 113 -0.90 -3.68 -7.25
CA LEU A 113 -1.61 -2.65 -6.51
C LEU A 113 -0.65 -1.83 -5.64
N ASN A 114 0.32 -2.49 -4.99
CA ASN A 114 1.34 -1.84 -4.16
C ASN A 114 2.13 -0.78 -4.97
N GLU A 115 2.54 -1.12 -6.20
CA GLU A 115 3.28 -0.20 -7.08
C GLU A 115 2.37 0.94 -7.57
N GLU A 116 1.11 0.65 -7.88
CA GLU A 116 0.18 1.64 -8.39
C GLU A 116 -0.16 2.72 -7.36
N ILE A 117 -0.33 2.35 -6.09
CA ILE A 117 -0.59 3.28 -4.99
C ILE A 117 0.55 4.29 -4.87
N LEU A 118 1.79 3.80 -4.86
CA LEU A 118 2.98 4.65 -4.80
C LEU A 118 3.10 5.53 -6.05
N ARG A 119 2.82 4.98 -7.23
CA ARG A 119 2.88 5.71 -8.50
C ARG A 119 1.89 6.86 -8.59
N GLN A 120 0.73 6.75 -7.94
CA GLN A 120 -0.26 7.82 -7.85
C GLN A 120 0.00 8.77 -6.68
N GLY A 121 0.95 8.46 -5.79
CA GLY A 121 1.27 9.27 -4.62
C GLY A 121 0.23 9.13 -3.50
N PHE A 122 -0.41 7.97 -3.39
CA PHE A 122 -1.40 7.66 -2.34
C PHE A 122 -0.80 6.92 -1.14
N GLY A 123 0.52 6.78 -1.11
CA GLY A 123 1.26 6.16 -0.01
C GLY A 123 2.76 6.44 -0.11
N ARG A 124 3.46 6.06 0.95
CA ARG A 124 4.92 6.14 1.06
C ARG A 124 5.53 4.74 1.07
N THR A 125 6.79 4.61 0.65
CA THR A 125 7.46 3.31 0.71
C THR A 125 7.79 2.97 2.16
N ALA A 126 7.31 1.84 2.64
CA ALA A 126 7.60 1.31 3.98
C ALA A 126 8.61 0.16 3.93
N ARG A 127 9.08 -0.26 5.11
CA ARG A 127 9.84 -1.51 5.24
C ARG A 127 8.92 -2.69 4.92
N ILE A 128 9.51 -3.73 4.32
CA ILE A 128 8.82 -5.01 4.10
C ILE A 128 9.29 -5.91 5.24
N GLU A 129 8.45 -6.14 6.23
CA GLU A 129 8.81 -6.86 7.46
C GLU A 129 8.82 -8.39 7.23
N GLY A 130 8.21 -8.83 6.15
CA GLY A 130 8.07 -10.24 5.77
C GLY A 130 9.24 -10.89 5.04
N LEU A 131 10.12 -10.10 4.41
CA LEU A 131 11.16 -10.66 3.53
C LEU A 131 12.55 -10.53 4.16
N HIS A 132 13.35 -11.59 4.09
CA HIS A 132 14.76 -11.54 4.47
C HIS A 132 15.49 -10.45 3.66
N HIS A 133 16.11 -9.50 4.35
CA HIS A 133 16.74 -8.31 3.74
C HIS A 133 17.85 -8.65 2.74
N ASP A 134 18.49 -9.82 2.88
CA ASP A 134 19.54 -10.29 1.97
C ASP A 134 19.02 -10.96 0.69
N SER A 135 17.70 -11.16 0.58
CA SER A 135 17.14 -11.77 -0.62
C SER A 135 17.21 -10.81 -1.81
N ARG A 136 17.68 -11.32 -2.95
CA ARG A 136 17.66 -10.59 -4.24
C ARG A 136 16.24 -10.12 -4.60
N LEU A 137 15.21 -10.86 -4.16
CA LEU A 137 13.81 -10.50 -4.37
C LEU A 137 13.43 -9.25 -3.58
N TYR A 138 13.88 -9.13 -2.32
CA TYR A 138 13.66 -7.95 -1.48
C TYR A 138 14.16 -6.69 -2.20
N TRP A 139 15.44 -6.68 -2.59
CA TRP A 139 16.04 -5.54 -3.26
C TRP A 139 15.38 -5.20 -4.59
N LYS A 140 14.97 -6.21 -5.36
CA LYS A 140 14.27 -6.00 -6.62
C LYS A 140 12.90 -5.35 -6.41
N LEU A 141 12.13 -5.81 -5.42
CA LEU A 141 10.82 -5.28 -5.08
C LEU A 141 10.93 -3.87 -4.48
N HIS A 142 11.79 -3.71 -3.49
CA HIS A 142 12.02 -2.44 -2.82
C HIS A 142 12.49 -1.36 -3.80
N LYS A 143 13.43 -1.68 -4.71
CA LYS A 143 13.87 -0.76 -5.78
C LYS A 143 12.73 -0.37 -6.73
N ARG A 144 11.76 -1.26 -7.00
CA ARG A 144 10.60 -0.95 -7.84
C ARG A 144 9.63 0.00 -7.12
N LEU A 145 9.33 -0.27 -5.85
CA LEU A 145 8.47 0.59 -5.02
C LEU A 145 9.07 2.00 -4.91
N LEU A 146 10.36 2.10 -4.57
CA LEU A 146 11.06 3.37 -4.45
C LEU A 146 11.07 4.15 -5.78
N ARG A 147 11.25 3.46 -6.92
CA ARG A 147 11.13 4.11 -8.25
C ARG A 147 9.73 4.65 -8.52
N ALA A 148 8.68 3.96 -8.07
CA ALA A 148 7.31 4.41 -8.23
C ALA A 148 7.04 5.66 -7.39
N GLU A 149 7.52 5.67 -6.14
CA GLU A 149 7.46 6.82 -5.25
C GLU A 149 8.22 8.03 -5.81
N LEU A 150 9.47 7.86 -6.24
CA LEU A 150 10.26 8.92 -6.89
C LEU A 150 9.57 9.49 -8.14
N LYS A 151 8.84 8.66 -8.88
CA LYS A 151 8.07 9.11 -10.04
C LYS A 151 6.84 9.93 -9.63
N ALA A 152 6.18 9.59 -8.54
CA ALA A 152 5.07 10.36 -8.00
C ALA A 152 5.54 11.70 -7.42
N LEU A 153 6.67 11.70 -6.72
CA LEU A 153 7.40 12.89 -6.27
C LEU A 153 7.72 13.84 -7.43
N LYS A 154 8.40 13.32 -8.47
CA LYS A 154 8.77 14.11 -9.66
C LYS A 154 7.55 14.68 -10.40
N LYS A 155 6.40 14.01 -10.31
CA LYS A 155 5.14 14.45 -10.93
C LYS A 155 4.24 15.24 -9.97
N SER A 156 4.68 15.49 -8.73
CA SER A 156 3.92 16.16 -7.67
C SER A 156 2.48 15.63 -7.56
N LYS A 157 2.34 14.31 -7.50
CA LYS A 157 1.04 13.62 -7.45
C LYS A 157 0.63 13.27 -6.01
N GLY A 158 -0.67 13.26 -5.75
CA GLY A 158 -1.23 12.83 -4.46
C GLY A 158 -0.68 13.66 -3.30
N ILE A 159 -0.15 12.99 -2.28
CA ILE A 159 0.44 13.60 -1.07
C ILE A 159 1.57 14.60 -1.41
N TRP A 160 2.33 14.33 -2.47
CA TRP A 160 3.48 15.14 -2.87
C TRP A 160 3.09 16.48 -3.51
N ARG A 161 1.82 16.64 -3.88
CA ARG A 161 1.30 17.91 -4.38
C ARG A 161 1.25 18.93 -3.25
N GLU A 162 0.71 18.56 -2.09
CA GLU A 162 0.55 19.48 -0.96
C GLU A 162 1.91 19.92 -0.40
N GLU A 163 2.85 19.00 -0.26
CA GLU A 163 4.23 19.32 0.16
C GLU A 163 4.90 20.30 -0.83
N SER A 164 4.88 20.00 -2.14
CA SER A 164 5.51 20.88 -3.15
C SER A 164 4.83 22.25 -3.26
N TYR A 165 3.50 22.33 -3.13
CA TYR A 165 2.80 23.62 -3.11
C TYR A 165 3.14 24.41 -1.85
N SER A 166 3.20 23.75 -0.69
CA SER A 166 3.57 24.40 0.57
C SER A 166 5.01 24.93 0.57
N GLU A 167 5.95 24.16 0.00
CA GLU A 167 7.34 24.58 -0.20
C GLU A 167 7.43 25.75 -1.17
N ARG A 168 6.74 25.71 -2.32
CA ARG A 168 6.70 26.84 -3.26
C ARG A 168 6.13 28.11 -2.65
N ILE A 169 5.12 27.99 -1.79
CA ILE A 169 4.53 29.13 -1.07
C ILE A 169 5.51 29.64 -0.01
N LYS A 170 6.12 28.75 0.79
CA LYS A 170 7.16 29.11 1.76
C LYS A 170 8.36 29.79 1.09
N ASP A 171 8.82 29.27 -0.04
CA ASP A 171 9.91 29.83 -0.83
C ASP A 171 9.54 31.19 -1.42
N ARG A 172 8.32 31.36 -1.92
CA ARG A 172 7.85 32.68 -2.36
C ARG A 172 7.74 33.67 -1.22
N ILE A 173 7.25 33.26 -0.06
CA ILE A 173 7.12 34.12 1.12
C ILE A 173 8.51 34.46 1.69
N SER A 174 9.45 33.51 1.70
CA SER A 174 10.81 33.70 2.22
C SER A 174 11.70 34.50 1.26
N SER A 175 11.54 34.33 -0.05
CA SER A 175 12.32 35.05 -1.08
C SER A 175 11.79 36.46 -1.37
N ASN A 176 10.57 36.79 -0.95
CA ASN A 176 10.01 38.11 -1.18
C ASN A 176 10.67 39.12 -0.23
N LYS A 177 11.46 40.04 -0.78
CA LYS A 177 12.21 41.08 -0.04
C LYS A 177 11.33 41.84 0.96
N PHE A 178 10.05 42.04 0.62
CA PHE A 178 9.07 42.74 1.46
C PHE A 178 8.73 42.01 2.76
N VAL A 179 8.70 40.67 2.73
CA VAL A 179 8.46 39.85 3.92
C VAL A 179 9.71 39.81 4.80
N GLN A 180 10.90 39.82 4.19
CA GLN A 180 12.17 39.90 4.93
C GLN A 180 12.31 41.24 5.65
N THR A 181 11.98 42.36 4.99
CA THR A 181 11.99 43.68 5.64
C THR A 181 10.92 43.80 6.72
N LEU A 182 9.73 43.23 6.54
CA LEU A 182 8.71 43.19 7.58
C LEU A 182 9.14 42.37 8.79
N LYS A 183 9.79 41.22 8.60
CA LYS A 183 10.36 40.43 9.73
C LYS A 183 11.39 41.24 10.52
N GLN A 184 12.32 41.89 9.83
CA GLN A 184 13.31 42.76 10.47
C GLN A 184 12.66 43.91 11.25
N PHE A 185 11.57 44.48 10.73
CA PHE A 185 10.84 45.54 11.40
C PHE A 185 10.10 45.07 12.65
N VAL A 186 9.50 43.87 12.61
CA VAL A 186 8.83 43.25 13.76
C VAL A 186 9.83 42.85 14.84
N ASP A 187 10.98 42.28 14.46
CA ASP A 187 12.05 41.93 15.40
C ASP A 187 12.61 43.19 16.09
N TRP A 188 12.74 44.30 15.35
CA TRP A 188 13.14 45.60 15.91
C TRP A 188 12.10 46.19 16.89
N LEU A 189 10.80 46.09 16.56
CA LEU A 189 9.72 46.54 17.44
C LEU A 189 9.68 45.72 18.74
N ARG A 190 9.88 44.40 18.65
CA ARG A 190 9.87 43.51 19.82
C ARG A 190 11.04 43.82 20.77
N GLY A 191 12.22 44.10 20.23
CA GLY A 191 13.39 44.51 21.02
C GLY A 191 13.30 45.92 21.61
N SER A 192 12.39 46.77 21.13
CA SER A 192 12.15 48.11 21.68
C SER A 192 11.11 48.15 22.81
N VAL A 193 10.30 47.09 22.96
CA VAL A 193 9.25 47.00 23.99
C VAL A 193 9.74 46.34 25.29
N ASP A 194 10.82 45.55 25.22
CA ASP A 194 11.46 44.89 26.38
C ASP A 194 12.58 45.74 27.03
N ARG A 195 12.65 47.06 26.77
CA ARG A 195 13.65 47.97 27.34
C ARG A 195 13.01 49.08 28.17
#